data_AF-A0A6I8P047-F1
#
_entry.id   AF-A0A6I8P047-F1
#
_cell.length_a   1.000
_cell.length_b   1.000
_cell.length_c   1.000
_cell.angle_alpha   90.00
_cell.angle_beta   90.00
_cell.angle_gamma   90.00
#
_symmetry.space_group_name_H-M   'P 1'
#
loop_
_entity.id
_entity.type
_entity.pdbx_description
1 polymer ?
#
loop_
_entity_poly.entity_id
_entity_poly.type
_entity_poly.pdbx_seq_one_letter_code
_entity_poly.pdbx_strand_id
1 'polypeptide(L)'
;MSRINKNVVLALLTLTSSVFLLFQLYYYKHYLSSKNGAGFSKIRGSHVGQDSTQWRAVKKFLMVASSQNVPVTLIDPLVLELIHRDFERLEDSSDGKTSECKYFCAVRDVTTFAVLDKQWKNEVGWFQAAEKMGFQWVEIESKDPRLEGMDYLSGTEIPLHYVFRLAAHTVHLVVLYERSGNYLWHGHLRLKQHVDRKFAPFRKLHFGRHPGALDKPELLHVSIDGIQVQIPKDPGHFLEDISHSRFLECRFKDARAFFQPPGVQQNRLQLIWPFLSFCRSIWFLHHGLLQPPAVMAVT
;
A
#
# COMPACT_ATOMS: atom_id res chain seq x y z
N MET A 1 71.36 23.84 -26.82
CA MET A 1 69.91 23.64 -27.07
C MET A 1 69.61 22.15 -26.96
N SER A 2 68.89 21.74 -25.91
CA SER A 2 68.57 20.31 -25.67
C SER A 2 67.58 19.80 -26.72
N ARG A 3 67.98 18.78 -27.50
CA ARG A 3 67.10 18.11 -28.47
C ARG A 3 66.11 17.24 -27.69
N ILE A 4 64.92 17.76 -27.46
CA ILE A 4 63.82 17.02 -26.84
C ILE A 4 63.46 15.85 -27.75
N ASN A 5 63.49 14.63 -27.20
CA ASN A 5 63.17 13.42 -27.93
C ASN A 5 61.66 13.39 -28.26
N LYS A 6 61.34 13.53 -29.55
CA LYS A 6 59.97 13.59 -30.07
C LYS A 6 59.12 12.37 -29.67
N ASN A 7 59.75 11.20 -29.50
CA ASN A 7 59.06 9.98 -29.11
C ASN A 7 58.63 10.02 -27.63
N VAL A 8 59.43 10.66 -26.77
CA VAL A 8 59.10 10.82 -25.35
C VAL A 8 57.96 11.81 -25.17
N VAL A 9 57.96 12.90 -25.95
CA VAL A 9 56.86 13.87 -25.96
C VAL A 9 55.57 13.24 -26.45
N LEU A 10 55.63 12.43 -27.51
CA LEU A 10 54.46 11.75 -28.04
C LEU A 10 53.89 10.74 -27.03
N ALA A 11 54.74 9.95 -26.37
CA ALA A 11 54.32 9.01 -25.35
C ALA A 11 53.68 9.70 -24.12
N LEU A 12 54.21 10.86 -23.72
CA LEU A 12 53.64 11.64 -22.63
C LEU A 12 52.27 12.23 -23.00
N LEU A 13 52.12 12.72 -24.24
CA LEU A 13 50.85 13.25 -24.74
C LEU A 13 49.78 12.17 -24.88
N THR A 14 50.13 10.97 -25.35
CA THR A 14 49.18 9.87 -25.47
C THR A 14 48.76 9.34 -24.09
N LEU A 15 49.70 9.24 -23.15
CA LEU A 15 49.40 8.81 -21.78
C LEU A 15 48.47 9.82 -21.07
N THR A 16 48.79 11.11 -21.15
CA THR A 16 47.95 12.16 -20.55
C THR A 16 46.57 12.25 -21.19
N SER A 17 46.47 12.11 -22.51
CA SER A 17 45.19 12.05 -23.23
C SER A 17 44.35 10.83 -22.81
N SER A 18 44.97 9.66 -22.66
CA SER A 18 44.28 8.43 -22.23
C SER A 18 43.75 8.54 -20.80
N VAL A 19 44.56 9.07 -19.87
CA VAL A 19 44.13 9.31 -18.48
C VAL A 19 42.98 10.33 -18.42
N PHE A 20 43.04 11.38 -19.24
CA PHE A 20 41.97 12.37 -19.31
C PHE A 20 40.66 11.77 -19.85
N LEU A 21 40.72 10.92 -20.87
CA LEU A 21 39.55 10.19 -21.38
C LEU A 21 38.95 9.24 -20.34
N LEU A 22 39.77 8.53 -19.57
CA LEU A 22 39.29 7.69 -18.47
C LEU A 22 38.61 8.51 -17.38
N PHE A 23 39.16 9.69 -17.06
CA PHE A 23 38.55 10.60 -16.10
C PHE A 23 37.22 11.15 -16.62
N GLN A 24 37.14 11.52 -17.91
CA GLN A 24 35.89 11.94 -18.55
C GLN A 24 34.83 10.82 -18.55
N LEU A 25 35.21 9.58 -18.83
CA LEU A 25 34.31 8.41 -18.78
C LEU A 25 33.83 8.11 -17.37
N TYR A 26 34.72 8.19 -16.38
CA TYR A 26 34.39 8.01 -14.97
C TYR A 26 33.42 9.11 -14.49
N TYR A 27 33.71 10.36 -14.82
CA TYR A 27 32.85 11.50 -14.50
C TYR A 27 31.49 11.39 -15.22
N TYR A 28 31.47 10.98 -16.49
CA TYR A 28 30.24 10.74 -17.22
C TYR A 28 29.40 9.64 -16.56
N LYS A 29 30.01 8.50 -16.22
CA LYS A 29 29.31 7.35 -15.62
C LYS A 29 28.76 7.65 -14.21
N HIS A 30 29.52 8.36 -13.37
CA HIS A 30 29.11 8.57 -11.98
C HIS A 30 28.33 9.86 -11.74
N TYR A 31 28.60 10.92 -12.49
CA TYR A 31 28.02 12.24 -12.22
C TYR A 31 26.97 12.66 -13.25
N LEU A 32 27.20 12.42 -14.55
CA LEU A 32 26.25 12.82 -15.59
C LEU A 32 25.19 11.75 -15.87
N SER A 33 25.53 10.45 -15.87
CA SER A 33 24.59 9.34 -16.11
C SER A 33 23.53 9.25 -14.99
N SER A 34 23.92 9.53 -13.74
CA SER A 34 23.00 9.62 -12.60
C SER A 34 22.03 10.81 -12.72
N LYS A 35 22.43 11.89 -13.41
CA LYS A 35 21.66 13.13 -13.53
C LYS A 35 20.85 13.25 -14.84
N ASN A 36 21.29 12.57 -15.90
CA ASN A 36 20.69 12.57 -17.24
C ASN A 36 20.07 11.23 -17.64
N GLY A 37 19.72 10.37 -16.68
CA GLY A 37 18.99 9.11 -16.90
C GLY A 37 17.54 9.27 -17.39
N ALA A 38 17.22 10.36 -18.09
CA ALA A 38 15.97 10.59 -18.79
C ALA A 38 16.31 11.04 -20.23
N GLY A 39 16.24 10.11 -21.17
CA GLY A 39 16.29 10.39 -22.60
C GLY A 39 17.61 10.04 -23.27
N PHE A 40 17.74 8.80 -23.73
CA PHE A 40 18.04 8.42 -25.13
C PHE A 40 18.42 6.93 -25.19
N SER A 41 17.45 6.09 -25.53
CA SER A 41 17.68 4.85 -26.27
C SER A 41 16.49 4.60 -27.19
N LYS A 42 16.55 5.19 -28.38
CA LYS A 42 15.73 4.76 -29.52
C LYS A 42 16.56 3.73 -30.29
N ILE A 43 15.86 2.73 -30.83
CA ILE A 43 16.31 1.64 -31.73
C ILE A 43 16.58 0.31 -31.02
N ARG A 44 15.52 -0.49 -30.79
CA ARG A 44 15.17 -1.69 -31.57
C ARG A 44 13.80 -2.19 -31.07
N GLY A 45 12.87 -2.50 -31.98
CA GLY A 45 11.47 -2.74 -31.64
C GLY A 45 11.26 -3.84 -30.60
N SER A 46 10.65 -3.47 -29.47
CA SER A 46 9.98 -4.37 -28.53
C SER A 46 9.20 -3.51 -27.51
N HIS A 47 7.88 -3.73 -27.38
CA HIS A 47 7.06 -3.46 -26.19
C HIS A 47 7.40 -2.24 -25.30
N VAL A 48 7.39 -1.02 -25.86
CA VAL A 48 7.88 0.22 -25.19
C VAL A 48 7.07 0.66 -23.95
N GLY A 49 5.93 0.04 -23.64
CA GLY A 49 5.17 0.33 -22.42
C GLY A 49 5.60 -0.48 -21.18
N GLN A 50 5.98 -1.75 -21.33
CA GLN A 50 6.09 -2.72 -20.22
C GLN A 50 7.48 -2.77 -19.56
N ASP A 51 8.30 -1.74 -19.76
CA ASP A 51 9.69 -1.70 -19.27
C ASP A 51 9.92 -0.72 -18.12
N SER A 52 8.87 -0.05 -17.64
CA SER A 52 8.99 0.83 -16.46
C SER A 52 9.31 0.01 -15.20
N THR A 53 10.11 0.58 -14.32
CA THR A 53 10.48 -0.06 -13.04
C THR A 53 9.25 -0.27 -12.16
N GLN A 54 8.26 0.63 -12.25
CA GLN A 54 6.99 0.57 -11.54
C GLN A 54 6.13 -0.60 -12.01
N TRP A 55 5.90 -0.71 -13.32
CA TRP A 55 5.10 -1.79 -13.89
C TRP A 55 5.72 -3.16 -13.60
N ARG A 56 7.04 -3.28 -13.69
CA ARG A 56 7.76 -4.51 -13.35
C ARG A 56 7.58 -4.88 -11.88
N ALA A 57 7.63 -3.91 -10.97
CA ALA A 57 7.39 -4.14 -9.55
C ALA A 57 5.95 -4.57 -9.27
N VAL A 58 4.95 -3.87 -9.83
CA VAL A 58 3.54 -4.23 -9.69
C VAL A 58 3.26 -5.63 -10.25
N LYS A 59 3.76 -5.94 -11.45
CA LYS A 59 3.62 -7.26 -12.06
C LYS A 59 4.21 -8.36 -11.19
N LYS A 60 5.45 -8.19 -10.70
CA LYS A 60 6.08 -9.18 -9.83
C LYS A 60 5.34 -9.36 -8.51
N PHE A 61 4.85 -8.27 -7.91
CA PHE A 61 4.07 -8.33 -6.68
C PHE A 61 2.78 -9.13 -6.89
N LEU A 62 2.03 -8.85 -7.97
CA LEU A 62 0.81 -9.58 -8.30
C LEU A 62 1.07 -11.04 -8.69
N MET A 63 2.23 -11.34 -9.29
CA MET A 63 2.65 -12.73 -9.53
C MET A 63 2.91 -13.48 -8.22
N VAL A 64 3.60 -12.85 -7.25
CA VAL A 64 3.73 -13.42 -5.90
C VAL A 64 2.33 -13.64 -5.34
N ALA A 65 1.44 -12.67 -5.56
CA ALA A 65 0.09 -12.73 -5.03
C ALA A 65 -0.75 -13.92 -5.48
N SER A 66 -0.82 -14.05 -6.79
CA SER A 66 -1.49 -15.15 -7.43
C SER A 66 -0.85 -16.50 -7.08
N SER A 67 0.50 -16.58 -6.98
CA SER A 67 1.19 -17.84 -6.68
C SER A 67 0.88 -18.42 -5.31
N GLN A 68 0.47 -17.57 -4.36
CA GLN A 68 0.12 -17.96 -2.99
C GLN A 68 -1.39 -17.88 -2.72
N ASN A 69 -2.19 -17.68 -3.77
CA ASN A 69 -3.65 -17.54 -3.68
C ASN A 69 -4.13 -16.48 -2.67
N VAL A 70 -3.39 -15.37 -2.52
CA VAL A 70 -3.90 -14.25 -1.71
C VAL A 70 -4.53 -13.22 -2.65
N PRO A 71 -5.84 -12.98 -2.53
CA PRO A 71 -6.52 -11.97 -3.32
C PRO A 71 -6.10 -10.59 -2.83
N VAL A 72 -5.52 -9.80 -3.73
CA VAL A 72 -5.17 -8.41 -3.47
C VAL A 72 -5.98 -7.49 -4.39
N THR A 73 -6.56 -6.45 -3.82
CA THR A 73 -7.38 -5.47 -4.53
C THR A 73 -6.58 -4.18 -4.71
N LEU A 74 -6.54 -3.64 -5.92
CA LEU A 74 -5.97 -2.33 -6.19
C LEU A 74 -6.86 -1.25 -5.57
N ILE A 75 -6.31 -0.48 -4.64
CA ILE A 75 -6.99 0.60 -3.92
C ILE A 75 -6.22 1.93 -4.00
N ASP A 76 -5.24 2.01 -4.89
CA ASP A 76 -4.44 3.21 -5.12
C ASP A 76 -5.32 4.35 -5.64
N PRO A 77 -5.49 5.46 -4.88
CA PRO A 77 -6.42 6.51 -5.29
C PRO A 77 -6.04 7.15 -6.63
N LEU A 78 -4.75 7.27 -6.93
CA LEU A 78 -4.29 7.91 -8.16
C LEU A 78 -4.45 6.98 -9.36
N VAL A 79 -4.26 5.66 -9.19
CA VAL A 79 -4.57 4.71 -10.27
C VAL A 79 -6.09 4.63 -10.49
N LEU A 80 -6.87 4.52 -9.41
CA LEU A 80 -8.32 4.41 -9.49
C LEU A 80 -8.98 5.67 -10.08
N GLU A 81 -8.44 6.86 -9.82
CA GLU A 81 -8.95 8.09 -10.45
C GLU A 81 -8.74 8.08 -11.97
N LEU A 82 -7.59 7.60 -12.45
CA LEU A 82 -7.34 7.43 -13.88
C LEU A 82 -8.28 6.38 -14.49
N ILE A 83 -8.48 5.26 -13.78
CA ILE A 83 -9.41 4.20 -14.18
C ILE A 83 -10.84 4.74 -14.25
N HIS A 84 -11.29 5.48 -13.24
CA HIS A 84 -12.65 6.05 -13.19
C HIS A 84 -12.95 6.92 -14.41
N ARG A 85 -11.99 7.76 -14.82
CA ARG A 85 -12.13 8.62 -16.01
C ARG A 85 -12.22 7.85 -17.32
N ASP A 86 -11.67 6.65 -17.37
CA ASP A 86 -11.60 5.80 -18.57
C ASP A 86 -12.38 4.49 -18.42
N PHE A 87 -13.29 4.40 -17.42
CA PHE A 87 -13.88 3.14 -17.00
C PHE A 87 -14.71 2.48 -18.11
N GLU A 88 -15.49 3.27 -18.83
CA GLU A 88 -16.28 2.81 -19.99
C GLU A 88 -15.40 2.15 -21.07
N ARG A 89 -14.18 2.64 -21.26
CA ARG A 89 -13.24 2.08 -22.25
C ARG A 89 -12.61 0.77 -21.79
N LEU A 90 -12.56 0.52 -20.48
CA LEU A 90 -11.98 -0.71 -19.94
C LEU A 90 -12.92 -1.91 -20.15
N GLU A 91 -14.24 -1.72 -20.02
CA GLU A 91 -15.23 -2.79 -20.27
C GLU A 91 -15.28 -3.18 -21.77
N ASP A 92 -15.13 -2.22 -22.68
CA ASP A 92 -15.13 -2.47 -24.13
C ASP A 92 -13.81 -3.05 -24.66
N SER A 93 -12.72 -2.95 -23.89
CA SER A 93 -11.36 -3.35 -24.30
C SER A 93 -11.03 -4.83 -24.08
N SER A 94 -12.03 -5.70 -23.94
CA SER A 94 -11.84 -7.16 -23.88
C SER A 94 -11.21 -7.74 -25.15
N ASP A 95 -11.12 -6.97 -26.23
CA ASP A 95 -10.48 -7.35 -27.48
C ASP A 95 -8.97 -7.03 -27.42
N GLY A 96 -8.16 -8.08 -27.31
CA GLY A 96 -6.74 -8.08 -26.91
C GLY A 96 -5.75 -7.38 -27.84
N LYS A 97 -6.00 -6.12 -28.22
CA LYS A 97 -5.00 -5.23 -28.78
C LYS A 97 -4.19 -4.64 -27.63
N THR A 98 -2.88 -4.91 -27.65
CA THR A 98 -1.90 -4.41 -26.69
C THR A 98 -1.96 -2.88 -26.60
N SER A 99 -2.71 -2.36 -25.65
CA SER A 99 -2.73 -0.93 -25.35
C SER A 99 -1.37 -0.51 -24.79
N GLU A 100 -0.91 0.67 -25.18
CA GLU A 100 0.24 1.30 -24.52
C GLU A 100 0.01 1.33 -23.00
N CYS A 101 1.06 1.04 -22.23
CA CYS A 101 0.94 1.00 -20.78
C CYS A 101 0.65 2.40 -20.23
N LYS A 102 -0.53 2.58 -19.63
CA LYS A 102 -1.08 3.88 -19.26
C LYS A 102 -1.13 4.09 -17.75
N TYR A 103 -1.48 3.06 -17.00
CA TYR A 103 -1.82 3.18 -15.59
C TYR A 103 -0.60 2.91 -14.68
N PHE A 104 -0.06 1.69 -14.71
CA PHE A 104 1.07 1.26 -13.87
C PHE A 104 2.44 1.75 -14.37
N CYS A 105 2.52 2.22 -15.62
CA CYS A 105 3.76 2.78 -16.16
C CYS A 105 3.94 4.28 -15.91
N ALA A 106 2.89 4.96 -15.46
CA ALA A 106 2.99 6.35 -15.04
C ALA A 106 4.02 6.48 -13.90
N VAL A 107 4.86 7.51 -13.98
CA VAL A 107 5.93 7.77 -13.00
C VAL A 107 5.30 8.07 -11.64
N ARG A 108 5.41 7.10 -10.73
CA ARG A 108 4.92 7.20 -9.35
C ARG A 108 5.83 6.42 -8.40
N ASP A 109 5.90 6.87 -7.16
CA ASP A 109 6.77 6.23 -6.15
C ASP A 109 6.09 5.02 -5.50
N VAL A 110 4.76 5.07 -5.36
CA VAL A 110 3.98 4.09 -4.61
C VAL A 110 2.82 3.60 -5.47
N THR A 111 2.53 2.30 -5.37
CA THR A 111 1.24 1.71 -5.77
C THR A 111 0.61 1.03 -4.56
N THR A 112 -0.65 1.33 -4.25
CA THR A 112 -1.33 0.76 -3.07
C THR A 112 -2.35 -0.34 -3.41
N PHE A 113 -2.24 -1.46 -2.70
CA PHE A 113 -3.17 -2.58 -2.72
C PHE A 113 -3.73 -2.83 -1.32
N ALA A 114 -4.83 -3.57 -1.26
CA ALA A 114 -5.45 -4.07 -0.04
C ALA A 114 -5.57 -5.59 -0.07
N VAL A 115 -5.62 -6.18 1.11
CA VAL A 115 -5.91 -7.60 1.33
C VAL A 115 -6.86 -7.71 2.52
N LEU A 116 -7.84 -8.61 2.43
CA LEU A 116 -8.66 -8.96 3.58
C LEU A 116 -7.90 -9.93 4.47
N ASP A 117 -7.74 -9.58 5.74
CA ASP A 117 -7.06 -10.39 6.76
C ASP A 117 -7.51 -11.87 6.73
N LYS A 118 -8.83 -12.09 6.72
CA LYS A 118 -9.44 -13.43 6.70
C LYS A 118 -9.09 -14.28 5.46
N GLN A 119 -8.63 -13.64 4.37
CA GLN A 119 -8.26 -14.31 3.12
C GLN A 119 -6.76 -14.61 3.05
N TRP A 120 -5.96 -14.10 3.99
CA TRP A 120 -4.52 -14.30 4.01
C TRP A 120 -4.14 -15.46 4.94
N LYS A 121 -4.04 -16.68 4.39
CA LYS A 121 -3.83 -17.91 5.19
C LYS A 121 -2.37 -18.34 5.36
N ASN A 122 -1.49 -17.99 4.41
CA ASN A 122 -0.08 -18.42 4.41
C ASN A 122 0.86 -17.21 4.25
N GLU A 123 1.00 -16.44 5.32
CA GLU A 123 1.87 -15.25 5.37
C GLU A 123 3.34 -15.59 5.17
N VAL A 124 3.85 -16.65 5.84
CA VAL A 124 5.27 -17.02 5.77
C VAL A 124 5.70 -17.38 4.34
N GLY A 125 4.91 -18.20 3.64
CA GLY A 125 5.20 -18.57 2.25
C GLY A 125 5.18 -17.37 1.30
N TRP A 126 4.33 -16.38 1.57
CA TRP A 126 4.26 -15.13 0.82
C TRP A 126 5.55 -14.32 0.90
N PHE A 127 6.02 -14.04 2.11
CA PHE A 127 7.21 -13.20 2.30
C PHE A 127 8.45 -13.86 1.69
N GLN A 128 8.59 -15.18 1.85
CA GLN A 128 9.67 -15.93 1.20
C GLN A 128 9.59 -15.86 -0.33
N ALA A 129 8.39 -15.93 -0.92
CA ALA A 129 8.21 -15.79 -2.35
C ALA A 129 8.52 -14.36 -2.83
N ALA A 130 8.13 -13.34 -2.06
CA ALA A 130 8.44 -11.94 -2.35
C ALA A 130 9.96 -11.67 -2.32
N GLU A 131 10.67 -12.16 -1.30
CA GLU A 131 12.12 -12.04 -1.19
C GLU A 131 12.84 -12.71 -2.36
N LYS A 132 12.43 -13.93 -2.74
CA LYS A 132 12.94 -14.63 -3.92
C LYS A 132 12.74 -13.84 -5.22
N MET A 133 11.68 -13.03 -5.30
CA MET A 133 11.39 -12.15 -6.44
C MET A 133 12.18 -10.83 -6.40
N GLY A 134 12.95 -10.62 -5.32
CA GLY A 134 13.84 -9.48 -5.10
C GLY A 134 13.23 -8.36 -4.25
N PHE A 135 12.06 -8.57 -3.64
CA PHE A 135 11.46 -7.57 -2.78
C PHE A 135 12.18 -7.52 -1.43
N GLN A 136 12.42 -6.30 -0.96
CA GLN A 136 12.57 -6.04 0.46
C GLN A 136 11.18 -5.70 1.01
N TRP A 137 10.92 -6.01 2.27
CA TRP A 137 9.64 -5.69 2.89
C TRP A 137 9.79 -5.26 4.34
N VAL A 138 8.81 -4.50 4.82
CA VAL A 138 8.64 -4.16 6.22
C VAL A 138 7.18 -4.31 6.60
N GLU A 139 6.96 -4.89 7.77
CA GLU A 139 5.66 -5.03 8.41
C GLU A 139 5.46 -3.92 9.45
N ILE A 140 4.24 -3.41 9.50
CA ILE A 140 3.84 -2.34 10.39
C ILE A 140 2.61 -2.81 11.15
N GLU A 141 2.82 -3.08 12.44
CA GLU A 141 1.81 -3.60 13.34
C GLU A 141 1.39 -2.52 14.33
N SER A 142 0.20 -2.71 14.90
CA SER A 142 -0.20 -1.98 16.10
C SER A 142 -1.07 -2.85 16.98
N LYS A 143 -1.35 -2.37 18.18
CA LYS A 143 -2.29 -3.03 19.09
C LYS A 143 -3.63 -3.21 18.41
N ASP A 144 -4.23 -4.37 18.58
CA ASP A 144 -5.59 -4.63 18.14
C ASP A 144 -6.55 -3.69 18.88
N PRO A 145 -7.21 -2.75 18.17
CA PRO A 145 -8.10 -1.80 18.83
C PRO A 145 -9.33 -2.49 19.44
N ARG A 146 -9.67 -3.72 19.01
CA ARG A 146 -10.75 -4.53 19.61
C ARG A 146 -10.44 -4.98 21.04
N LEU A 147 -9.16 -5.03 21.40
CA LEU A 147 -8.68 -5.48 22.71
C LEU A 147 -8.26 -4.30 23.59
N GLU A 148 -8.36 -3.07 23.07
CA GLU A 148 -7.97 -1.87 23.79
C GLU A 148 -8.92 -1.62 24.97
N GLY A 149 -8.38 -1.68 26.19
CA GLY A 149 -9.16 -1.52 27.43
C GLY A 149 -9.42 -2.82 28.21
N MET A 150 -9.06 -3.98 27.66
CA MET A 150 -9.08 -5.25 28.39
C MET A 150 -7.68 -5.54 28.95
N ASP A 151 -7.46 -5.29 30.24
CA ASP A 151 -6.11 -5.33 30.84
C ASP A 151 -5.41 -6.71 30.73
N TYR A 152 -6.17 -7.79 30.44
CA TYR A 152 -5.63 -9.14 30.24
C TYR A 152 -5.36 -9.52 28.78
N LEU A 153 -5.89 -8.76 27.81
CA LEU A 153 -5.75 -9.01 26.36
C LEU A 153 -5.10 -7.85 25.60
N SER A 154 -4.84 -6.72 26.28
CA SER A 154 -4.22 -5.53 25.71
C SER A 154 -2.72 -5.78 25.47
N GLY A 155 -2.41 -6.50 24.41
CA GLY A 155 -1.03 -6.86 24.08
C GLY A 155 -0.86 -7.51 22.72
N THR A 156 -1.93 -8.03 22.11
CA THR A 156 -1.85 -8.58 20.76
C THR A 156 -1.68 -7.45 19.75
N GLU A 157 -0.53 -7.45 19.08
CA GLU A 157 -0.29 -6.64 17.89
C GLU A 157 -0.86 -7.38 16.67
N ILE A 158 -1.44 -6.62 15.74
CA ILE A 158 -1.96 -7.10 14.47
C ILE A 158 -1.27 -6.34 13.33
N PRO A 159 -1.03 -7.00 12.19
CA PRO A 159 -0.47 -6.33 11.02
C PRO A 159 -1.47 -5.36 10.42
N LEU A 160 -1.04 -4.12 10.16
CA LEU A 160 -1.91 -3.10 9.57
C LEU A 160 -1.49 -2.77 8.14
N HIS A 161 -0.18 -2.74 7.92
CA HIS A 161 0.39 -2.42 6.62
C HIS A 161 1.66 -3.22 6.39
N TYR A 162 1.84 -3.64 5.14
CA TYR A 162 3.12 -4.12 4.63
C TYR A 162 3.61 -3.17 3.56
N VAL A 163 4.91 -2.91 3.53
CA VAL A 163 5.51 -2.08 2.50
C VAL A 163 6.59 -2.89 1.83
N PHE A 164 6.38 -3.19 0.55
CA PHE A 164 7.32 -3.92 -0.29
C PHE A 164 8.07 -2.93 -1.17
N ARG A 165 9.36 -3.14 -1.38
CA ARG A 165 10.20 -2.33 -2.23
C ARG A 165 10.94 -3.20 -3.23
N LEU A 166 10.86 -2.81 -4.49
CA LEU A 166 11.67 -3.38 -5.55
C LEU A 166 12.31 -2.24 -6.35
N ALA A 167 13.64 -2.21 -6.34
CA ALA A 167 14.42 -1.10 -6.91
C ALA A 167 13.97 0.26 -6.36
N ALA A 168 13.40 1.11 -7.22
CA ALA A 168 12.95 2.46 -6.89
C ALA A 168 11.43 2.57 -6.63
N HIS A 169 10.66 1.49 -6.80
CA HIS A 169 9.21 1.53 -6.64
C HIS A 169 8.77 0.81 -5.37
N THR A 170 7.77 1.38 -4.70
CA THR A 170 7.18 0.85 -3.47
C THR A 170 5.77 0.34 -3.74
N VAL A 171 5.48 -0.86 -3.27
CA VAL A 171 4.12 -1.38 -3.19
C VAL A 171 3.68 -1.32 -1.74
N HIS A 172 2.60 -0.60 -1.48
CA HIS A 172 1.97 -0.52 -0.15
C HIS A 172 0.80 -1.47 -0.10
N LEU A 173 0.82 -2.41 0.83
CA LEU A 173 -0.28 -3.33 1.06
C LEU A 173 -0.97 -2.98 2.38
N VAL A 174 -2.26 -2.70 2.33
CA VAL A 174 -3.11 -2.37 3.48
C VAL A 174 -3.88 -3.63 3.90
N VAL A 175 -3.82 -3.98 5.18
CA VAL A 175 -4.61 -5.08 5.72
C VAL A 175 -5.97 -4.53 6.14
N LEU A 176 -7.02 -5.08 5.56
CA LEU A 176 -8.41 -4.73 5.85
C LEU A 176 -9.05 -5.79 6.75
N TYR A 177 -9.66 -5.34 7.83
CA TYR A 177 -10.34 -6.18 8.81
C TYR A 177 -11.85 -5.96 8.74
N GLU A 178 -12.59 -7.04 8.55
CA GLU A 178 -14.06 -6.98 8.65
C GLU A 178 -14.50 -6.68 10.09
N ARG A 179 -15.49 -5.79 10.22
CA ARG A 179 -16.10 -5.44 11.50
C ARG A 179 -17.63 -5.52 11.42
N SER A 180 -18.29 -5.47 12.58
CA SER A 180 -19.76 -5.53 12.69
C SER A 180 -20.42 -4.41 11.91
N GLY A 181 -21.48 -4.68 11.14
CA GLY A 181 -22.08 -3.65 10.26
C GLY A 181 -21.51 -3.62 8.84
N ASN A 182 -20.77 -4.67 8.45
CA ASN A 182 -20.30 -4.90 7.09
C ASN A 182 -19.33 -3.84 6.53
N TYR A 183 -18.58 -3.18 7.41
CA TYR A 183 -17.50 -2.29 7.03
C TYR A 183 -16.12 -2.95 7.14
N LEU A 184 -15.18 -2.44 6.37
CA LEU A 184 -13.77 -2.81 6.34
C LEU A 184 -12.95 -1.76 7.09
N TRP A 185 -12.35 -2.16 8.19
CA TRP A 185 -11.47 -1.30 8.98
C TRP A 185 -10.03 -1.39 8.50
N HIS A 186 -9.35 -0.25 8.44
CA HIS A 186 -7.90 -0.17 8.29
C HIS A 186 -7.28 0.70 9.38
N GLY A 187 -6.06 0.35 9.77
CA GLY A 187 -5.36 1.02 10.86
C GLY A 187 -4.58 2.28 10.47
N HIS A 188 -4.01 2.91 11.50
CA HIS A 188 -3.03 3.97 11.37
C HIS A 188 -1.64 3.37 11.20
N LEU A 189 -0.88 3.86 10.23
CA LEU A 189 0.53 3.55 10.04
C LEU A 189 1.40 4.31 11.05
N ARG A 190 1.82 3.64 12.12
CA ARG A 190 2.77 4.18 13.10
C ARG A 190 4.10 3.44 13.03
N LEU A 191 5.13 4.12 12.54
CA LEU A 191 6.47 3.54 12.46
C LEU A 191 7.09 3.41 13.85
N LYS A 192 7.45 2.17 14.23
CA LYS A 192 8.27 1.87 15.42
C LYS A 192 9.67 2.50 15.25
N GLN A 193 10.33 2.82 16.36
CA GLN A 193 11.61 3.57 16.34
C GLN A 193 12.74 2.89 15.53
N HIS A 194 12.73 1.56 15.47
CA HIS A 194 13.76 0.77 14.78
C HIS A 194 13.56 0.66 13.26
N VAL A 195 12.41 1.10 12.72
CA VAL A 195 12.14 1.02 11.29
C VAL A 195 12.85 2.17 10.56
N ASP A 196 13.63 1.83 9.53
CA ASP A 196 14.29 2.83 8.70
C ASP A 196 13.24 3.66 7.93
N ARG A 197 13.13 4.94 8.30
CA ARG A 197 12.22 5.90 7.65
C ARG A 197 12.59 6.20 6.20
N LYS A 198 13.80 5.84 5.75
CA LYS A 198 14.25 5.95 4.35
C LYS A 198 13.91 4.71 3.52
N PHE A 199 13.37 3.66 4.13
CA PHE A 199 13.00 2.43 3.44
C PHE A 199 11.99 2.70 2.32
N ALA A 200 10.99 3.54 2.57
CA ALA A 200 9.95 3.92 1.63
C ALA A 200 9.53 5.38 1.83
N PRO A 201 8.88 6.02 0.85
CA PRO A 201 8.36 7.38 1.01
C PRO A 201 7.06 7.38 1.83
N PHE A 202 7.13 7.04 3.13
CA PHE A 202 5.96 6.83 4.00
C PHE A 202 4.97 8.01 4.03
N ARG A 203 5.44 9.24 3.84
CA ARG A 203 4.59 10.44 3.78
C ARG A 203 3.70 10.51 2.54
N LYS A 204 4.08 9.80 1.47
CA LYS A 204 3.33 9.71 0.21
C LYS A 204 2.29 8.58 0.21
N LEU A 205 2.25 7.75 1.25
CA LEU A 205 1.21 6.74 1.38
C LEU A 205 -0.15 7.41 1.61
N HIS A 206 -1.14 7.00 0.81
CA HIS A 206 -2.50 7.52 0.92
C HIS A 206 -3.23 6.95 2.14
N PHE A 207 -2.92 5.70 2.49
CA PHE A 207 -3.48 5.02 3.65
C PHE A 207 -2.54 5.10 4.85
N GLY A 208 -3.14 5.11 6.04
CA GLY A 208 -2.41 5.07 7.31
C GLY A 208 -2.19 6.42 7.99
N ARG A 209 -2.66 7.56 7.43
CA ARG A 209 -2.64 8.86 8.13
C ARG A 209 -3.59 8.89 9.33
N HIS A 210 -4.72 8.21 9.18
CA HIS A 210 -5.74 7.99 10.20
C HIS A 210 -6.31 6.58 10.00
N PRO A 211 -6.87 5.96 11.05
CA PRO A 211 -7.68 4.77 10.88
C PRO A 211 -8.98 5.13 10.14
N GLY A 212 -9.49 4.21 9.34
CA GLY A 212 -10.69 4.39 8.53
C GLY A 212 -11.58 3.15 8.56
N ALA A 213 -12.85 3.37 8.25
CA ALA A 213 -13.86 2.34 8.03
C ALA A 213 -14.46 2.60 6.65
N LEU A 214 -14.33 1.62 5.76
CA LEU A 214 -14.81 1.69 4.38
C LEU A 214 -16.03 0.79 4.25
N ASP A 215 -16.96 1.17 3.40
CA ASP A 215 -18.00 0.24 2.98
C ASP A 215 -17.36 -0.90 2.19
N LYS A 216 -17.81 -2.14 2.41
CA LYS A 216 -17.28 -3.31 1.71
C LYS A 216 -17.66 -3.21 0.22
N PRO A 217 -16.70 -2.95 -0.69
CA PRO A 217 -17.04 -2.73 -2.09
C PRO A 217 -17.27 -4.06 -2.79
N GLU A 218 -18.16 -4.06 -3.78
CA GLU A 218 -18.15 -5.11 -4.80
C GLU A 218 -16.87 -5.00 -5.63
N LEU A 219 -16.31 -6.15 -6.02
CA LEU A 219 -15.02 -6.22 -6.69
C LEU A 219 -15.18 -6.75 -8.12
N LEU A 220 -14.45 -6.15 -9.05
CA LEU A 220 -14.38 -6.54 -10.46
C LEU A 220 -12.95 -6.97 -10.81
N HIS A 221 -12.82 -8.01 -11.63
CA HIS A 221 -11.53 -8.40 -12.22
C HIS A 221 -11.40 -7.79 -13.61
N VAL A 222 -10.31 -7.07 -13.85
CA VAL A 222 -10.05 -6.37 -15.11
C VAL A 222 -8.59 -6.56 -15.53
N SER A 223 -8.31 -6.43 -16.82
CA SER A 223 -6.95 -6.38 -17.34
C SER A 223 -6.52 -4.92 -17.50
N ILE A 224 -5.50 -4.51 -16.76
CA ILE A 224 -4.95 -3.14 -16.82
C ILE A 224 -3.49 -3.25 -17.19
N ASP A 225 -3.09 -2.61 -18.29
CA ASP A 225 -1.73 -2.67 -18.85
C ASP A 225 -1.21 -4.10 -19.07
N GLY A 226 -2.11 -5.02 -19.41
CA GLY A 226 -1.83 -6.44 -19.61
C GLY A 226 -1.61 -7.23 -18.31
N ILE A 227 -2.00 -6.67 -17.16
CA ILE A 227 -1.95 -7.33 -15.85
C ILE A 227 -3.38 -7.54 -15.34
N GLN A 228 -3.72 -8.75 -14.93
CA GLN A 228 -4.99 -9.04 -14.27
C GLN A 228 -4.97 -8.47 -12.84
N VAL A 229 -5.94 -7.61 -12.54
CA VAL A 229 -6.07 -6.94 -11.24
C VAL A 229 -7.52 -6.94 -10.79
N GLN A 230 -7.71 -6.96 -9.47
CA GLN A 230 -9.01 -6.78 -8.85
C GLN A 230 -9.17 -5.31 -8.42
N ILE A 231 -10.29 -4.69 -8.74
CA ILE A 231 -10.61 -3.29 -8.38
C ILE A 231 -12.01 -3.19 -7.76
N PRO A 232 -12.32 -2.12 -7.02
CA PRO A 232 -13.71 -1.77 -6.71
C PRO A 232 -14.52 -1.59 -7.99
N LYS A 233 -15.73 -2.15 -8.03
CA LYS A 233 -16.66 -2.07 -9.16
C LYS A 233 -17.10 -0.64 -9.46
N ASP A 234 -17.21 0.19 -8.42
CA ASP A 234 -17.40 1.64 -8.53
C ASP A 234 -16.18 2.37 -7.95
N PRO A 235 -15.16 2.68 -8.78
CA PRO A 235 -13.99 3.43 -8.33
C PRO A 235 -14.34 4.83 -7.82
N GLY A 236 -15.37 5.48 -8.35
CA GLY A 236 -15.75 6.84 -7.98
C GLY A 236 -16.28 6.90 -6.55
N HIS A 237 -17.26 6.05 -6.23
CA HIS A 237 -17.79 5.90 -4.88
C HIS A 237 -16.70 5.51 -3.88
N PHE A 238 -15.83 4.57 -4.25
CA PHE A 238 -14.73 4.13 -3.38
C PHE A 238 -13.74 5.27 -3.08
N LEU A 239 -13.41 6.12 -4.05
CA LEU A 239 -12.55 7.29 -3.86
C LEU A 239 -13.19 8.33 -2.92
N GLU A 240 -14.49 8.56 -3.06
CA GLU A 240 -15.25 9.44 -2.16
C GLU A 240 -15.23 8.90 -0.72
N ASP A 241 -15.51 7.60 -0.54
CA ASP A 241 -15.49 6.94 0.76
C ASP A 241 -14.12 7.09 1.44
N ILE A 242 -13.00 6.79 0.77
CA ILE A 242 -11.65 6.97 1.33
C ILE A 242 -11.42 8.40 1.85
N SER A 243 -11.90 9.41 1.14
CA SER A 243 -11.65 10.81 1.51
C SER A 243 -12.30 11.19 2.85
N HIS A 244 -13.47 10.62 3.11
CA HIS A 244 -14.29 10.87 4.31
C HIS A 244 -14.18 9.79 5.38
N SER A 245 -13.59 8.65 5.04
CA SER A 245 -13.48 7.49 5.92
C SER A 245 -12.65 7.82 7.16
N ARG A 246 -13.31 7.89 8.30
CA ARG A 246 -12.68 8.04 9.62
C ARG A 246 -13.25 7.01 10.55
N PHE A 247 -12.37 6.35 11.28
CA PHE A 247 -12.78 5.43 12.32
C PHE A 247 -12.40 5.98 13.70
N LEU A 248 -13.40 6.12 14.56
CA LEU A 248 -13.23 6.51 15.96
C LEU A 248 -13.48 5.28 16.82
N GLU A 249 -12.41 4.69 17.36
CA GLU A 249 -12.52 3.55 18.26
C GLU A 249 -13.11 3.98 19.61
N CYS A 250 -13.93 3.13 20.22
CA CYS A 250 -14.54 3.43 21.50
C CYS A 250 -13.46 3.44 22.61
N ARG A 251 -13.30 4.56 23.32
CA ARG A 251 -12.44 4.65 24.51
C ARG A 251 -13.14 4.00 25.70
N PHE A 252 -13.10 2.66 25.78
CA PHE A 252 -13.83 1.88 26.77
C PHE A 252 -13.51 2.30 28.23
N LYS A 253 -12.24 2.58 28.54
CA LYS A 253 -11.82 3.03 29.89
C LYS A 253 -12.46 4.36 30.27
N ASP A 254 -12.47 5.32 29.36
CA ASP A 254 -13.09 6.64 29.56
C ASP A 254 -14.61 6.52 29.70
N ALA A 255 -15.26 5.77 28.80
CA ALA A 255 -16.69 5.52 28.88
C ALA A 255 -17.05 4.89 30.22
N ARG A 256 -16.33 3.84 30.63
CA ARG A 256 -16.53 3.17 31.93
C ARG A 256 -16.33 4.13 33.10
N ALA A 257 -15.26 4.93 33.10
CA ALA A 257 -14.97 5.88 34.18
C ALA A 257 -16.05 6.96 34.29
N PHE A 258 -16.55 7.48 33.16
CA PHE A 258 -17.65 8.45 33.14
C PHE A 258 -18.93 7.89 33.77
N PHE A 259 -19.21 6.59 33.60
CA PHE A 259 -20.42 5.94 34.10
C PHE A 259 -20.28 5.26 35.47
N GLN A 260 -19.09 5.30 36.11
CA GLN A 260 -18.86 4.78 37.46
C GLN A 260 -18.73 5.87 38.56
N PRO A 261 -19.63 6.86 38.73
CA PRO A 261 -19.60 7.66 39.95
C PRO A 261 -20.11 6.82 41.15
N PRO A 262 -19.53 6.99 42.35
CA PRO A 262 -20.11 6.47 43.58
C PRO A 262 -21.45 7.20 43.84
N GLY A 263 -22.57 6.51 43.65
CA GLY A 263 -23.90 6.99 44.08
C GLY A 263 -24.96 7.30 43.02
N VAL A 264 -24.78 6.93 41.74
CA VAL A 264 -25.85 7.15 40.74
C VAL A 264 -26.93 6.06 40.81
N GLN A 265 -28.15 6.49 41.14
CA GLN A 265 -29.36 5.67 41.22
C GLN A 265 -29.60 4.83 39.95
N GLN A 266 -30.09 3.61 40.17
CA GLN A 266 -30.47 2.55 39.23
C GLN A 266 -31.22 3.03 37.96
N ASN A 267 -31.87 4.20 37.98
CA ASN A 267 -32.75 4.68 36.91
C ASN A 267 -32.01 5.35 35.73
N ARG A 268 -30.71 5.70 35.82
CA ARG A 268 -29.93 6.15 34.64
C ARG A 268 -29.33 5.01 33.82
N LEU A 269 -29.21 3.80 34.38
CA LEU A 269 -28.68 2.64 33.67
C LEU A 269 -29.58 2.22 32.49
N GLN A 270 -30.91 2.39 32.59
CA GLN A 270 -31.84 2.04 31.50
C GLN A 270 -31.70 2.93 30.25
N LEU A 271 -31.30 4.20 30.40
CA LEU A 271 -31.11 5.13 29.27
C LEU A 271 -29.73 5.00 28.61
N ILE A 272 -28.77 4.35 29.28
CA ILE A 272 -27.34 4.33 28.92
C ILE A 272 -26.88 2.93 28.48
N TRP A 273 -27.64 1.88 28.83
CA TRP A 273 -27.43 0.53 28.31
C TRP A 273 -27.28 0.45 26.79
N PRO A 274 -27.97 1.25 25.95
CA PRO A 274 -27.74 1.24 24.50
C PRO A 274 -26.33 1.70 24.10
N PHE A 275 -25.74 2.69 24.78
CA PHE A 275 -24.40 3.21 24.46
C PHE A 275 -23.26 2.28 24.93
N LEU A 276 -23.39 1.74 26.14
CA LEU A 276 -22.45 0.73 26.63
C LEU A 276 -22.64 -0.60 25.90
N SER A 277 -23.87 -0.95 25.51
CA SER A 277 -24.15 -2.05 24.60
C SER A 277 -23.63 -1.74 23.19
N PHE A 278 -23.58 -0.51 22.70
CA PHE A 278 -22.97 -0.23 21.39
C PHE A 278 -21.46 -0.52 21.40
N CYS A 279 -20.74 -0.11 22.44
CA CYS A 279 -19.33 -0.49 22.61
C CYS A 279 -19.11 -1.98 22.94
N ARG A 280 -20.14 -2.70 23.46
CA ARG A 280 -20.04 -4.10 23.90
C ARG A 280 -20.66 -5.12 22.92
N SER A 281 -21.60 -4.71 22.08
CA SER A 281 -22.28 -5.53 21.05
C SER A 281 -21.37 -5.81 19.86
N ILE A 282 -20.36 -4.98 19.63
CA ILE A 282 -19.23 -5.25 18.72
C ILE A 282 -18.47 -6.53 19.16
N TRP A 283 -18.56 -6.92 20.44
CA TRP A 283 -17.90 -8.10 21.00
C TRP A 283 -18.82 -9.35 21.06
N PHE A 284 -20.09 -9.22 21.44
CA PHE A 284 -20.98 -10.37 21.65
C PHE A 284 -21.53 -11.02 20.36
N LEU A 285 -21.64 -10.27 19.26
CA LEU A 285 -22.11 -10.80 17.98
C LEU A 285 -21.19 -11.88 17.38
N HIS A 286 -19.94 -11.96 17.83
CA HIS A 286 -18.96 -12.95 17.32
C HIS A 286 -18.95 -14.27 18.10
N HIS A 287 -19.74 -14.40 19.19
CA HIS A 287 -19.83 -15.62 20.03
C HIS A 287 -21.25 -16.23 20.15
N GLY A 288 -22.20 -15.85 19.29
CA GLY A 288 -23.43 -16.63 19.08
C GLY A 288 -24.46 -16.59 20.23
N LEU A 289 -24.44 -15.56 21.08
CA LEU A 289 -25.47 -15.37 22.11
C LEU A 289 -26.16 -14.01 21.90
N LEU A 290 -27.42 -14.10 21.45
CA LEU A 290 -28.45 -13.05 21.26
C LEU A 290 -28.58 -12.45 19.84
N GLN A 291 -29.80 -12.59 19.29
CA GLN A 291 -30.31 -11.87 18.12
C GLN A 291 -30.40 -10.35 18.40
N PRO A 292 -30.24 -9.49 17.37
CA PRO A 292 -30.17 -8.04 17.55
C PRO A 292 -31.54 -7.43 17.84
N PRO A 293 -31.65 -6.35 18.65
CA PRO A 293 -32.63 -5.33 18.38
C PRO A 293 -32.06 -4.38 17.31
N ALA A 294 -32.87 -4.05 16.33
CA ALA A 294 -32.59 -3.04 15.32
C ALA A 294 -32.12 -1.73 15.97
N VAL A 295 -30.97 -1.20 15.53
CA VAL A 295 -30.51 0.13 15.94
C VAL A 295 -30.70 1.09 14.77
N MET A 296 -31.56 2.08 15.02
CA MET A 296 -31.81 3.25 14.18
C MET A 296 -30.52 4.03 13.92
N ALA A 297 -30.31 4.38 12.65
CA ALA A 297 -29.48 5.51 12.26
C ALA A 297 -30.11 6.80 12.81
N VAL A 298 -29.32 7.62 13.50
CA VAL A 298 -29.70 8.99 13.83
C VAL A 298 -29.07 9.88 12.76
N THR A 299 -29.94 10.56 12.01
CA THR A 299 -29.65 11.67 11.08
C THR A 299 -29.12 12.90 11.82
#